data_AF-A0A8J5N538-F1
#
_entry.id   AF-A0A8J5N538-F1
#
_cell.length_a   1.000
_cell.length_b   1.000
_cell.length_c   1.000
_cell.angle_alpha   90.00
_cell.angle_beta   90.00
_cell.angle_gamma   90.00
#
_symmetry.space_group_name_H-M   'P 1'
#
loop_
_entity.id
_entity.type
_entity.pdbx_description
1 polymer ?
#
loop_
_entity_poly.entity_id
_entity_poly.type
_entity_poly.pdbx_seq_one_letter_code
_entity_poly.pdbx_strand_id
1 'polypeptide(L)'
;MQARLRKRGKNGHHSYTHTLRKPEQLGQIVEVKTPISQRDWTNMSAQADEHHLKIYKKRRCFLHNNQYFQLDLYQQPCHQRCEGLILLETYSTLHTEELQLVCPHS
;
A
#
# COMPACT_ATOMS: atom_id res chain seq x y z
N MET A 1 -12.06 -16.04 -1.88
CA MET A 1 -11.22 -15.66 -0.73
C MET A 1 -10.04 -14.86 -1.26
N GLN A 2 -9.71 -13.71 -0.68
CA GLN A 2 -8.59 -12.88 -1.16
C GLN A 2 -7.50 -12.85 -0.09
N ALA A 3 -6.27 -13.24 -0.47
CA ALA A 3 -5.10 -13.21 0.40
C ALA A 3 -4.13 -12.12 -0.08
N ARG A 4 -3.53 -11.39 0.86
CA ARG A 4 -2.51 -10.38 0.57
C ARG A 4 -1.35 -10.51 1.53
N LEU A 5 -0.15 -10.66 0.98
CA LEU A 5 1.10 -10.53 1.72
C LEU A 5 1.65 -9.11 1.56
N ARG A 6 2.13 -8.53 2.66
CA ARG A 6 2.74 -7.21 2.66
C ARG A 6 4.07 -7.25 3.41
N LYS A 7 5.11 -6.70 2.77
CA LYS A 7 6.38 -6.33 3.40
C LYS A 7 6.44 -4.81 3.48
N ARG A 8 6.73 -4.26 4.65
CA ARG A 8 7.01 -2.83 4.84
C ARG A 8 8.35 -2.71 5.53
N GLY A 9 9.17 -1.72 5.19
CA GLY A 9 10.39 -1.49 5.94
C GLY A 9 11.04 -0.15 5.68
N LYS A 10 11.94 0.21 6.57
CA LYS A 10 12.79 1.39 6.52
C LYS A 10 14.09 1.05 7.26
N ASN A 11 15.22 1.54 6.76
CA ASN A 11 16.53 1.40 7.41
C ASN A 11 16.88 -0.07 7.79
N GLY A 12 16.65 -1.02 6.89
CA GLY A 12 16.96 -2.44 7.12
C GLY A 12 15.96 -3.21 8.00
N HIS A 13 15.05 -2.52 8.68
CA HIS A 13 13.99 -3.18 9.47
C HIS A 13 12.74 -3.40 8.63
N HIS A 14 12.20 -4.62 8.69
CA HIS A 14 11.01 -5.01 7.95
C HIS A 14 9.93 -5.60 8.86
N SER A 15 8.68 -5.19 8.62
CA SER A 15 7.49 -5.84 9.15
C SER A 15 6.74 -6.56 8.03
N TYR A 16 6.13 -7.69 8.40
CA TYR A 16 5.45 -8.57 7.48
C TYR A 16 4.02 -8.79 7.98
N THR A 17 3.05 -8.76 7.07
CA THR A 17 1.64 -8.94 7.40
C THR A 17 0.97 -9.79 6.35
N HIS A 18 0.17 -10.75 6.81
CA HIS A 18 -0.75 -11.52 5.99
C HIS A 18 -2.17 -11.02 6.25
N THR A 19 -2.90 -10.67 5.20
CA THR A 19 -4.31 -10.26 5.27
C THR A 19 -5.17 -11.27 4.52
N LEU A 20 -6.17 -11.83 5.19
CA LEU A 20 -7.18 -12.70 4.58
C LEU A 20 -8.54 -11.99 4.63
N ARG A 21 -9.13 -11.78 3.45
CA ARG A 21 -10.50 -11.28 3.30
C ARG A 21 -11.41 -12.45 2.94
N LYS A 22 -12.32 -12.76 3.87
CA LYS A 22 -13.36 -13.78 3.68
C LYS A 22 -14.47 -13.24 2.78
N PRO A 23 -15.15 -14.10 1.99
CA PRO A 23 -16.31 -13.68 1.22
C PRO A 23 -17.37 -13.09 2.14
N GLU A 24 -18.23 -12.25 1.57
CA GLU A 24 -19.32 -11.62 2.30
C GLU A 24 -20.26 -12.69 2.85
N GLN A 25 -20.54 -12.61 4.15
CA GLN A 25 -21.50 -13.47 4.82
C GLN A 25 -22.48 -12.55 5.57
N LEU A 26 -23.77 -12.65 5.23
CA LEU A 26 -24.84 -11.84 5.85
C LEU A 26 -24.60 -10.31 5.76
N GLY A 27 -24.05 -9.83 4.64
CA GLY A 27 -23.77 -8.40 4.45
C GLY A 27 -22.50 -7.90 5.14
N GLN A 28 -21.69 -8.79 5.72
CA GLN A 28 -20.45 -8.44 6.40
C GLN A 28 -19.24 -9.10 5.75
N ILE A 29 -18.17 -8.33 5.62
CA ILE A 29 -16.89 -8.78 5.09
C ILE A 29 -15.89 -8.82 6.23
N VAL A 30 -15.37 -10.02 6.54
CA VAL A 30 -14.37 -10.20 7.61
C VAL A 30 -12.98 -10.14 7.01
N GLU A 31 -12.19 -9.14 7.45
CA GLU A 31 -10.75 -9.05 7.17
C GLU A 31 -9.94 -9.42 8.41
N VAL A 32 -9.08 -10.43 8.28
CA VAL A 32 -8.14 -10.84 9.33
C VAL A 32 -6.74 -10.37 8.94
N LYS A 33 -6.08 -9.59 9.80
CA LYS A 33 -4.72 -9.10 9.60
C LYS A 33 -3.80 -9.71 10.65
N THR A 34 -2.84 -10.52 10.21
CA THR A 34 -1.93 -11.26 11.09
C THR A 34 -0.49 -10.79 10.86
N PRO A 35 0.23 -10.33 11.90
CA PRO A 35 1.67 -10.13 11.80
C PRO A 35 2.36 -11.49 11.67
N ILE A 36 3.37 -11.59 10.81
CA ILE A 36 4.08 -12.85 10.53
C ILE A 36 5.58 -12.67 10.61
N SER A 37 6.31 -13.77 10.79
CA SER A 37 7.77 -13.75 10.74
C SER A 37 8.29 -13.58 9.31
N GLN A 38 9.58 -13.21 9.18
CA GLN A 38 10.25 -13.18 7.88
C GLN A 38 10.28 -14.58 7.22
N ARG A 39 10.43 -15.64 8.01
CA ARG A 39 10.44 -17.02 7.52
C ARG A 39 9.09 -17.39 6.91
N ASP A 40 8.00 -17.11 7.61
CA ASP A 40 6.65 -17.40 7.14
C ASP A 40 6.32 -16.59 5.89
N TRP A 41 6.73 -15.32 5.84
CA TRP A 41 6.59 -14.49 4.65
C TRP A 41 7.32 -15.08 3.45
N THR A 42 8.54 -15.57 3.63
CA THR A 42 9.36 -16.17 2.56
C THR A 42 8.70 -17.44 2.03
N ASN A 43 8.24 -18.32 2.94
CA ASN A 43 7.54 -19.56 2.58
C ASN A 43 6.24 -19.28 1.83
N MET A 44 5.41 -18.36 2.32
CA MET A 44 4.15 -18.01 1.65
C MET A 44 4.38 -17.27 0.33
N SER A 45 5.42 -16.43 0.24
CA SER A 45 5.76 -15.75 -1.01
C SER A 45 6.27 -16.72 -2.08
N ALA A 46 6.81 -17.88 -1.70
CA ALA A 46 7.22 -18.92 -2.65
C ALA A 46 6.02 -19.70 -3.22
N GLN A 47 4.87 -19.67 -2.54
CA GLN A 47 3.61 -20.29 -2.97
C GLN A 47 2.67 -19.29 -3.66
N ALA A 48 3.14 -18.06 -3.91
CA ALA A 48 2.32 -17.03 -4.53
C ALA A 48 2.06 -17.37 -5.99
N ASP A 49 0.80 -17.23 -6.42
CA ASP A 49 0.40 -17.38 -7.82
C ASP A 49 1.11 -16.36 -8.71
N GLU A 50 1.71 -16.84 -9.80
CA GLU A 50 2.47 -16.04 -10.76
C GLU A 50 1.60 -15.01 -11.50
N HIS A 51 0.29 -15.25 -11.61
CA HIS A 51 -0.66 -14.33 -12.25
C HIS A 51 -1.00 -13.14 -11.34
N HIS A 52 -0.70 -13.23 -10.04
CA HIS A 52 -0.92 -12.14 -9.09
C HIS A 52 0.32 -11.24 -9.02
N LEU A 53 0.31 -10.19 -9.82
CA LEU A 53 1.43 -9.26 -9.95
C LEU A 53 1.74 -8.54 -8.64
N LYS A 54 2.99 -8.67 -8.20
CA LYS A 54 3.52 -7.98 -7.02
C LYS A 54 3.63 -6.49 -7.31
N ILE A 55 3.14 -5.66 -6.39
CA ILE A 55 3.28 -4.20 -6.47
C ILE A 55 4.48 -3.79 -5.63
N TYR A 56 5.49 -3.21 -6.29
CA TYR A 56 6.61 -2.57 -5.63
C TYR A 56 6.43 -1.06 -5.71
N LYS A 57 6.55 -0.39 -4.57
CA LYS A 57 6.49 1.06 -4.50
C LYS A 57 7.31 1.61 -3.35
N LYS A 58 7.89 2.79 -3.56
CA LYS A 58 8.55 3.59 -2.54
C LYS A 58 7.59 4.68 -2.09
N ARG A 59 7.15 4.62 -0.84
CA ARG A 59 6.32 5.68 -0.23
C ARG A 59 7.20 6.70 0.47
N ARG A 60 7.07 7.97 0.09
CA ARG A 60 7.61 9.12 0.83
C ARG A 60 6.45 9.80 1.55
N CYS A 61 6.59 10.03 2.84
CA CYS A 61 5.61 10.80 3.59
C CYS A 61 6.26 12.11 4.04
N PHE A 62 5.55 13.21 3.88
CA PHE A 62 6.04 14.53 4.26
C PHE A 62 4.88 15.44 4.67
N LEU A 63 5.22 16.50 5.41
CA LEU A 63 4.29 17.55 5.78
C LEU A 63 4.55 18.76 4.86
N HIS A 64 3.49 19.34 4.28
CA HIS A 64 3.56 20.57 3.50
C HIS A 64 2.32 21.40 3.81
N ASN A 65 2.47 22.69 4.10
CA ASN A 65 1.37 23.58 4.49
C ASN A 65 0.46 22.97 5.59
N ASN A 66 1.09 22.35 6.60
CA ASN A 66 0.41 21.66 7.69
C ASN A 66 -0.49 20.49 7.27
N GLN A 67 -0.37 20.02 6.03
CA GLN A 67 -1.09 18.89 5.47
C GLN A 67 -0.13 17.71 5.26
N TYR A 68 -0.56 16.52 5.67
CA TYR A 68 0.24 15.30 5.56
C TYR A 68 0.02 14.62 4.21
N PHE A 69 1.10 14.43 3.46
CA PHE A 69 1.07 13.83 2.13
C PHE A 69 1.78 12.48 2.10
N GLN A 70 1.29 11.59 1.23
CA GLN A 70 1.87 10.30 0.89
C GLN A 70 2.15 10.25 -0.60
N LEU A 71 3.41 10.24 -0.99
CA LEU A 71 3.85 10.11 -2.38
C LEU A 71 4.33 8.68 -2.63
N ASP A 72 3.60 7.95 -3.46
CA ASP A 72 3.91 6.60 -3.91
C ASP A 72 4.58 6.62 -5.27
N LEU A 73 5.85 6.21 -5.32
CA LEU A 73 6.58 6.00 -6.56
C LEU A 73 6.56 4.49 -6.88
N TYR A 74 5.85 4.09 -7.93
CA TYR A 74 5.80 2.69 -8.36
C TYR A 74 7.11 2.28 -9.03
N GLN A 75 7.58 1.07 -8.73
CA GLN A 75 8.90 0.58 -9.15
C GLN A 75 8.79 -0.75 -9.88
N GLN A 76 9.75 -0.99 -10.78
CA GLN A 76 9.89 -2.27 -11.46
C GLN A 76 10.37 -3.38 -10.48
N PRO A 77 9.97 -4.65 -10.69
CA PRO A 77 9.06 -5.13 -11.75
C PRO A 77 7.60 -4.81 -11.42
N CYS A 78 6.87 -4.17 -12.34
CA CYS A 78 5.47 -3.83 -12.18
C CYS A 78 4.68 -4.09 -13.47
N HIS A 79 3.35 -4.13 -13.38
CA HIS A 79 2.51 -4.14 -14.59
C HIS A 79 2.80 -2.89 -15.43
N GLN A 80 2.75 -3.00 -16.76
CA GLN A 80 2.86 -1.86 -17.70
C GLN A 80 2.00 -0.64 -17.33
N ARG A 81 0.82 -0.85 -16.73
CA ARG A 81 -0.07 0.23 -16.28
C ARG A 81 0.48 1.05 -15.11
N CYS A 82 1.46 0.52 -14.39
CA CYS A 82 2.09 1.17 -13.23
C CYS A 82 3.49 1.70 -13.55
N GLU A 83 3.96 1.54 -14.80
CA GLU A 83 5.26 2.03 -15.20
C GLU A 83 5.30 3.57 -15.18
N GLY A 84 6.26 4.14 -14.44
CA GLY A 84 6.36 5.58 -14.24
C GLY A 84 5.25 6.19 -13.37
N LEU A 85 4.34 5.39 -12.81
CA LEU A 85 3.20 5.89 -12.03
C LEU A 85 3.67 6.50 -10.71
N ILE A 86 3.26 7.74 -10.46
CA ILE A 86 3.46 8.45 -9.21
C ILE A 86 2.08 8.89 -8.70
N LEU A 87 1.75 8.51 -7.47
CA LEU A 87 0.49 8.91 -6.83
C LEU A 87 0.79 9.75 -5.59
N LEU A 88 0.16 10.93 -5.51
CA LEU A 88 0.16 11.78 -4.32
C LEU A 88 -1.20 11.68 -3.65
N GLU A 89 -1.23 11.16 -2.43
CA GLU A 89 -2.42 11.01 -1.60
C GLU A 89 -2.32 11.91 -0.37
N THR A 90 -3.46 12.45 0.07
CA THR A 90 -3.58 13.22 1.30
C THR A 90 -4.95 12.97 1.92
N TYR A 91 -5.05 13.13 3.24
CA TYR A 91 -6.31 13.06 3.97
C TYR A 91 -6.53 14.40 4.65
N SER A 92 -7.59 15.10 4.26
CA SER A 92 -7.90 16.42 4.78
C SER A 92 -9.34 16.50 5.25
N THR A 93 -9.58 17.32 6.27
CA THR A 93 -10.91 17.77 6.67
C THR A 93 -11.28 19.10 6.02
N LEU A 94 -10.34 19.72 5.28
CA LEU A 94 -10.56 20.96 4.55
C LEU A 94 -11.51 20.74 3.37
N HIS A 95 -12.26 21.78 3.01
CA HIS A 95 -13.06 21.75 1.80
C HIS A 95 -12.18 21.79 0.54
N THR A 96 -12.71 21.31 -0.58
CA THR A 96 -11.96 21.14 -1.84
C THR A 96 -11.22 22.42 -2.28
N GLU A 97 -11.83 23.58 -2.09
CA GLU A 97 -11.27 24.88 -2.47
C GLU A 97 -10.02 25.23 -1.65
N GLU A 98 -10.07 25.02 -0.34
CA GLU A 98 -8.95 25.22 0.57
C GLU A 98 -7.85 24.18 0.34
N LEU A 99 -8.24 22.94 0.01
CA LEU A 99 -7.32 21.86 -0.31
C LEU A 99 -6.47 22.19 -1.54
N GLN A 100 -7.05 22.84 -2.55
CA GLN A 100 -6.31 23.26 -3.75
C GLN A 100 -5.21 24.28 -3.44
N LEU A 101 -5.39 25.13 -2.43
CA LEU A 101 -4.40 26.13 -2.01
C LEU A 101 -3.20 25.51 -1.27
N VAL A 102 -3.43 24.42 -0.53
CA VAL A 102 -2.37 23.74 0.24
C VAL A 102 -1.68 22.62 -0.56
N CYS A 103 -2.26 22.19 -1.67
CA CYS A 103 -1.66 21.21 -2.56
C CYS A 103 -0.39 21.79 -3.22
N PRO A 104 0.71 21.02 -3.32
CA PRO A 104 1.89 21.45 -4.06
C PRO A 104 1.49 21.70 -5.52
N HIS A 105 1.73 22.91 -6.03
CA HIS A 105 1.54 23.18 -7.46
C HIS A 105 2.57 22.39 -8.28
N SER A 106 2.09 21.69 -9.29
CA SER A 106 2.87 20.86 -10.22
C SER A 106 3.59 21.70 -11.27
#